data_AF-A0A4U8SMF0-F1
#
_entry.id   AF-A0A4U8SMF0-F1
#
_cell.length_a   1.000
_cell.length_b   1.000
_cell.length_c   1.000
_cell.angle_alpha   90.00
_cell.angle_beta   90.00
_cell.angle_gamma   90.00
#
_symmetry.space_group_name_H-M   'P 1'
#
loop_
_entity.id
_entity.type
_entity.pdbx_description
1 polymer ?
#
loop_
_entity_poly.entity_id
_entity_poly.type
_entity_poly.pdbx_seq_one_letter_code
_entity_poly.pdbx_strand_id
1 'polypeptide(L)'
;MKQIYLGMLCIAISSFALEFGSMGQVSAGIGGAGVALKDSAWGLYYNPALLGADRRAKVGYSFGAQIKEQNLAQVATIDVDNLNNLPTTLNEQIMSGGGASVTIGGTAVDGALGGALNALIPNPQTPGTITATDLSNLLTSLDSTTTACTTFANCATTISGNINLANKLKDKLIEAANKGGSPLIGNIISGIDASNLGDVLNGLDQAGSTADIADKILESAGKLTLTKGADSVIDKLLNDFGIINRALNNNDVNFSSQNGFVFQIAGDKKQRRIESDKVGNIDIQEVDTGRGAVGLGVFASAFSNASLTLDSVRNQLIFDLGGKYYLASISGDSISLESGKTQQDFDNNSIMSSQAQHTLNANALALVEVPLGYGHTLFTPLGDINIGIAGKFMHTMSYGKNINFSVGNVPDVDINKNDITTGYVFGADIGLLYTPRFMKNFNLGLVVKNINNPVIKTHNGQDFTIHRQVRAGVSYEMLNFLTFAFDADILPNDTLSLSSPQSQFLGGGVMANFKFIDLRLGAMQDIRSNAGEGLILTGGINLLGFLDVAVQYGLGQNITLYDTNLSNYMSVRVGGQFSF
;
A
#
# COMPACT_ATOMS: atom_id res chain seq x y z
N MET A 1 -27.31 -43.12 5.44
CA MET A 1 -26.13 -43.34 4.56
C MET A 1 -26.37 -42.50 3.31
N LYS A 2 -25.65 -41.44 2.95
CA LYS A 2 -24.22 -41.12 3.08
C LYS A 2 -24.06 -39.62 3.38
N GLN A 3 -23.07 -39.29 4.21
CA GLN A 3 -22.55 -37.94 4.41
C GLN A 3 -21.90 -37.44 3.11
N ILE A 4 -22.17 -36.19 2.74
CA ILE A 4 -21.40 -35.45 1.73
C ILE A 4 -20.39 -34.62 2.50
N TYR A 5 -19.11 -35.00 2.43
CA TYR A 5 -18.01 -34.17 2.90
C TYR A 5 -17.74 -33.10 1.84
N LEU A 6 -18.04 -31.85 2.20
CA LEU A 6 -17.53 -30.67 1.53
C LEU A 6 -16.13 -30.41 2.11
N GLY A 7 -15.11 -30.97 1.46
CA GLY A 7 -13.71 -30.82 1.83
C GLY A 7 -13.07 -29.60 1.17
N MET A 8 -13.03 -28.52 1.95
CA MET A 8 -12.11 -27.39 1.91
C MET A 8 -10.83 -27.62 1.08
N LEU A 9 -10.69 -26.93 -0.06
CA LEU A 9 -9.45 -26.82 -0.81
C LEU A 9 -9.28 -25.38 -1.33
N CYS A 10 -8.83 -24.49 -0.45
CA CYS A 10 -8.25 -23.20 -0.83
C CYS A 10 -7.18 -22.85 0.22
N ILE A 11 -6.05 -23.56 0.18
CA ILE A 11 -4.79 -22.96 0.62
C ILE A 11 -4.18 -22.40 -0.66
N ALA A 12 -4.38 -21.10 -0.89
CA ALA A 12 -3.56 -20.38 -1.84
C ALA A 12 -2.13 -20.44 -1.29
N ILE A 13 -1.31 -21.30 -1.88
CA ILE A 13 0.12 -21.34 -1.59
C ILE A 13 0.66 -20.06 -2.22
N SER A 14 0.79 -19.00 -1.42
CA SER A 14 1.46 -17.76 -1.80
C SER A 14 2.92 -18.10 -2.11
N SER A 15 3.24 -18.33 -3.38
CA SER A 15 4.61 -18.53 -3.82
C SER A 15 5.28 -17.16 -3.88
N PHE A 16 6.24 -16.91 -3.00
CA PHE A 16 7.06 -15.71 -3.10
C PHE A 16 7.91 -15.78 -4.37
N ALA A 17 7.80 -14.78 -5.23
CA ALA A 17 8.56 -14.67 -6.47
C ALA A 17 9.00 -13.23 -6.73
N LEU A 18 9.55 -12.98 -7.92
CA LEU A 18 10.04 -11.66 -8.31
C LEU A 18 9.20 -11.07 -9.45
N GLU A 19 8.93 -9.78 -9.31
CA GLU A 19 8.37 -8.95 -10.38
C GLU A 19 9.31 -8.89 -11.58
N PHE A 20 8.80 -8.43 -12.73
CA PHE A 20 9.67 -8.06 -13.83
C PHE A 20 10.44 -6.78 -13.45
N GLY A 21 11.63 -6.97 -12.89
CA GLY A 21 12.44 -5.86 -12.42
C GLY A 21 12.89 -4.92 -13.54
N SER A 22 13.45 -3.77 -13.15
CA SER A 22 13.98 -2.77 -14.07
C SER A 22 15.50 -2.72 -13.97
N MET A 23 16.19 -2.56 -15.11
CA MET A 23 17.64 -2.42 -15.13
C MET A 23 18.04 -1.30 -16.07
N GLY A 24 19.01 -0.48 -15.66
CA GLY A 24 19.36 0.69 -16.44
C GLY A 24 18.37 1.84 -16.28
N GLN A 25 18.82 3.00 -16.74
CA GLN A 25 18.18 4.28 -16.52
C GLN A 25 17.25 4.63 -17.68
N VAL A 26 17.59 4.18 -18.90
CA VAL A 26 16.80 4.43 -20.11
C VAL A 26 15.38 3.91 -19.95
N SER A 27 15.24 2.60 -19.72
CA SER A 27 13.93 1.98 -19.51
C SER A 27 13.22 2.53 -18.27
N ALA A 28 13.96 2.78 -17.18
CA ALA A 28 13.38 3.37 -15.98
C ALA A 28 12.79 4.77 -16.23
N GLY A 29 13.39 5.59 -17.11
CA GLY A 29 12.95 6.94 -17.45
C GLY A 29 11.79 7.01 -18.45
N ILE A 30 11.44 5.91 -19.14
CA ILE A 30 10.37 5.84 -20.16
C ILE A 30 9.26 4.84 -19.80
N GLY A 31 8.86 4.78 -18.53
CA GLY A 31 7.75 3.93 -18.09
C GLY A 31 8.09 2.44 -18.08
N GLY A 32 9.34 2.07 -17.85
CA GLY A 32 9.79 0.68 -17.77
C GLY A 32 9.93 -0.03 -19.12
N ALA A 33 9.70 0.66 -20.24
CA ALA A 33 9.75 0.08 -21.57
C ALA A 33 11.19 -0.19 -22.02
N GLY A 34 11.44 -1.39 -22.54
CA GLY A 34 12.78 -1.84 -22.94
C GLY A 34 12.79 -3.06 -23.85
N VAL A 35 11.70 -3.82 -23.97
CA VAL A 35 11.66 -5.10 -24.71
C VAL A 35 11.84 -4.91 -26.22
N ALA A 36 11.45 -3.76 -26.75
CA ALA A 36 11.61 -3.41 -28.16
C ALA A 36 12.62 -2.29 -28.41
N LEU A 37 13.39 -1.86 -27.42
CA LEU A 37 14.26 -0.68 -27.51
C LEU A 37 15.68 -1.05 -27.97
N LYS A 38 16.01 -0.76 -29.23
CA LYS A 38 17.35 -1.04 -29.81
C LYS A 38 18.46 -0.18 -29.18
N ASP A 39 18.15 1.07 -28.85
CA ASP A 39 19.13 2.06 -28.35
C ASP A 39 19.31 1.99 -26.81
N SER A 40 19.56 0.79 -26.31
CA SER A 40 19.87 0.52 -24.90
C SER A 40 21.00 -0.50 -24.80
N ALA A 41 21.88 -0.36 -23.80
CA ALA A 41 22.87 -1.37 -23.47
C ALA A 41 22.27 -2.59 -22.75
N TRP A 42 21.03 -2.46 -22.26
CA TRP A 42 20.37 -3.44 -21.40
C TRP A 42 19.58 -4.51 -22.18
N GLY A 43 19.90 -4.69 -23.48
CA GLY A 43 19.27 -5.71 -24.33
C GLY A 43 19.39 -7.12 -23.73
N LEU A 44 20.54 -7.49 -23.16
CA LEU A 44 20.74 -8.77 -22.48
C LEU A 44 19.73 -8.99 -21.33
N TYR A 45 19.39 -7.93 -20.59
CA TYR A 45 18.44 -8.00 -19.48
C TYR A 45 16.99 -7.98 -19.99
N TYR A 46 16.62 -7.09 -20.91
CA TYR A 46 15.21 -6.93 -21.31
C TYR A 46 14.75 -7.93 -22.36
N ASN A 47 15.54 -8.16 -23.40
CA ASN A 47 15.20 -9.03 -24.51
C ASN A 47 16.49 -9.41 -25.28
N PRO A 48 17.01 -10.65 -25.15
CA PRO A 48 18.28 -11.03 -25.78
C PRO A 48 18.27 -10.92 -27.32
N ALA A 49 17.11 -10.83 -27.98
CA ALA A 49 17.04 -10.54 -29.42
C ALA A 49 17.58 -9.14 -29.78
N LEU A 50 17.57 -8.19 -28.84
CA LEU A 50 18.11 -6.85 -29.05
C LEU A 50 19.63 -6.86 -29.29
N LEU A 51 20.34 -7.89 -28.79
CA LEU A 51 21.76 -8.09 -29.09
C LEU A 51 21.97 -8.26 -30.60
N GLY A 52 21.11 -9.05 -31.27
CA GLY A 52 21.15 -9.23 -32.72
C GLY A 52 20.74 -7.96 -33.47
N ALA A 53 19.73 -7.26 -32.95
CA ALA A 53 19.14 -6.09 -33.59
C ALA A 53 20.05 -4.86 -33.65
N ASP A 54 20.87 -4.66 -32.62
CA ASP A 54 21.90 -3.61 -32.57
C ASP A 54 23.25 -4.26 -32.23
N ARG A 55 24.04 -4.55 -33.27
CA ARG A 55 25.33 -5.26 -33.17
C ARG A 55 26.51 -4.37 -32.75
N ARG A 56 26.28 -3.14 -32.27
CA ARG A 56 27.36 -2.28 -31.74
C ARG A 56 27.98 -2.87 -30.49
N ALA A 57 29.21 -2.46 -30.16
CA ALA A 57 29.78 -2.82 -28.87
C ALA A 57 29.15 -1.90 -27.81
N LYS A 58 28.67 -2.45 -26.69
CA LYS A 58 28.00 -1.66 -25.65
C LYS A 58 28.56 -1.96 -24.28
N VAL A 59 28.65 -0.94 -23.45
CA VAL A 59 28.97 -1.05 -22.02
C VAL A 59 27.89 -0.31 -21.27
N GLY A 60 27.34 -0.91 -20.22
CA GLY A 60 26.37 -0.26 -19.34
C GLY A 60 26.65 -0.58 -17.88
N TYR A 61 26.39 0.40 -17.02
CA TYR A 61 26.39 0.20 -15.58
C TYR A 61 25.19 0.93 -14.96
N SER A 62 24.61 0.33 -13.93
CA SER A 62 23.44 0.89 -13.27
C SER A 62 23.41 0.50 -11.81
N PHE A 63 23.03 1.45 -10.98
CA PHE A 63 22.79 1.27 -9.56
C PHE A 63 21.43 1.86 -9.24
N GLY A 64 20.59 1.10 -8.54
CA GLY A 64 19.21 1.47 -8.33
C GLY A 64 18.69 1.04 -6.97
N ALA A 65 17.82 1.86 -6.40
CA ALA A 65 17.04 1.54 -5.22
C ALA A 65 15.58 1.96 -5.45
N GLN A 66 14.67 1.16 -4.92
CA GLN A 66 13.24 1.37 -4.99
C GLN A 66 12.63 1.01 -3.63
N ILE A 67 11.64 1.81 -3.24
CA ILE A 67 10.80 1.55 -2.09
C ILE A 67 9.34 1.57 -2.54
N LYS A 68 8.59 0.60 -2.05
CA LYS A 68 7.14 0.51 -2.19
C LYS A 68 6.57 0.17 -0.83
N GLU A 69 5.77 1.05 -0.27
CA GLU A 69 5.26 0.93 1.10
C GLU A 69 3.73 1.01 1.07
N GLN A 70 3.09 0.29 1.99
CA GLN A 70 1.66 0.30 2.19
C GLN A 70 1.39 0.23 3.69
N ASN A 71 1.03 1.35 4.32
CA ASN A 71 0.51 1.50 5.69
C ASN A 71 1.31 0.91 6.87
N LEU A 72 2.37 0.13 6.66
CA LEU A 72 3.15 -0.53 7.71
C LEU A 72 4.10 0.44 8.42
N ALA A 73 4.76 1.32 7.68
CA ALA A 73 5.66 2.34 8.22
C ALA A 73 4.90 3.39 9.05
N GLN A 74 3.63 3.66 8.71
CA GLN A 74 2.75 4.54 9.49
C GLN A 74 2.41 3.93 10.87
N VAL A 75 2.49 2.60 11.03
CA VAL A 75 2.29 1.97 12.34
C VAL A 75 3.36 2.42 13.33
N ALA A 76 4.60 2.59 12.87
CA ALA A 76 5.71 3.05 13.71
C ALA A 76 5.55 4.50 14.19
N THR A 77 4.65 5.28 13.58
CA THR A 77 4.35 6.66 14.01
C THR A 77 3.17 6.76 14.98
N ILE A 78 2.50 5.64 15.29
CA ILE A 78 1.38 5.63 16.23
C ILE A 78 1.89 5.88 17.65
N ASP A 79 1.21 6.79 18.34
CA ASP A 79 1.41 7.01 19.76
C ASP A 79 0.54 6.04 20.57
N VAL A 80 1.15 4.94 21.00
CA VAL A 80 0.47 3.87 21.72
C VAL A 80 0.01 4.32 23.12
N ASP A 81 0.71 5.28 23.73
CA ASP A 81 0.35 5.83 25.04
C ASP A 81 -0.93 6.68 24.94
N ASN A 82 -1.09 7.43 23.85
CA ASN A 82 -2.33 8.17 23.59
C ASN A 82 -3.54 7.25 23.35
N LEU A 83 -3.34 6.08 22.73
CA LEU A 83 -4.42 5.11 22.52
C LEU A 83 -4.90 4.48 23.82
N ASN A 84 -3.97 4.14 24.72
CA ASN A 84 -4.30 3.55 26.03
C ASN A 84 -5.01 4.56 26.95
N ASN A 85 -4.74 5.86 26.80
CA ASN A 85 -5.32 6.94 27.59
C ASN A 85 -6.56 7.59 26.92
N LEU A 86 -7.23 6.89 26.01
CA LEU A 86 -8.40 7.43 25.32
C LEU A 86 -9.52 7.91 26.28
N PRO A 87 -9.98 7.14 27.30
CA PRO A 87 -11.05 7.58 28.19
C PRO A 87 -10.68 8.84 28.95
N THR A 88 -9.45 8.92 29.44
CA THR A 88 -8.97 10.10 30.18
C THR A 88 -8.87 11.29 29.25
N THR A 89 -8.35 11.11 28.04
CA THR A 89 -8.28 12.17 27.02
C THR A 89 -9.67 12.66 26.61
N LEU A 90 -10.61 11.75 26.37
CA LEU A 90 -11.99 12.09 26.03
C LEU A 90 -12.69 12.80 27.19
N ASN A 91 -12.49 12.32 28.43
CA ASN A 91 -13.04 12.96 29.62
C ASN A 91 -12.45 14.37 29.80
N GLU A 92 -11.15 14.54 29.66
CA GLU A 92 -10.49 15.85 29.70
C GLU A 92 -11.03 16.78 28.60
N GLN A 93 -11.22 16.31 27.36
CA GLN A 93 -11.75 17.16 26.28
C GLN A 93 -13.23 17.53 26.46
N ILE A 94 -14.04 16.64 27.03
CA ILE A 94 -15.47 16.90 27.31
C ILE A 94 -15.65 17.82 28.52
N MET A 95 -14.77 17.70 29.52
CA MET A 95 -14.85 18.40 30.80
C MET A 95 -13.98 19.67 30.87
N SER A 96 -13.10 19.89 29.89
CA SER A 96 -12.29 21.11 29.79
C SER A 96 -13.02 22.24 29.07
N GLY A 97 -12.47 23.46 29.17
CA GLY A 97 -13.00 24.67 28.54
C GLY A 97 -13.72 25.63 29.49
N GLY A 98 -13.98 26.86 29.03
CA GLY A 98 -14.52 27.97 29.84
C GLY A 98 -16.04 28.01 29.98
N GLY A 99 -16.70 26.87 30.22
CA GLY A 99 -18.16 26.77 30.35
C GLY A 99 -18.68 26.85 31.80
N ALA A 100 -20.00 26.97 31.94
CA ALA A 100 -20.66 26.98 33.25
C ALA A 100 -20.60 25.60 33.91
N SER A 101 -20.51 25.55 35.24
CA SER A 101 -20.64 24.32 36.02
C SER A 101 -22.11 24.09 36.40
N VAL A 102 -22.60 22.87 36.22
CA VAL A 102 -23.93 22.44 36.69
C VAL A 102 -23.82 21.18 37.54
N THR A 103 -24.71 21.01 38.51
CA THR A 103 -24.79 19.80 39.33
C THR A 103 -25.94 18.91 38.88
N ILE A 104 -25.68 17.62 38.67
CA ILE A 104 -26.67 16.56 38.38
C ILE A 104 -26.40 15.39 39.31
N GLY A 105 -27.41 14.85 40.00
CA GLY A 105 -27.23 13.71 40.91
C GLY A 105 -26.27 13.95 42.10
N GLY A 106 -25.91 15.20 42.38
CA GLY A 106 -24.87 15.56 43.36
C GLY A 106 -23.45 15.62 42.79
N THR A 107 -23.28 15.37 41.49
CA THR A 107 -22.00 15.40 40.78
C THR A 107 -21.89 16.67 39.93
N ALA A 108 -20.73 17.34 40.03
CA ALA A 108 -20.44 18.52 39.23
C ALA A 108 -20.07 18.11 37.80
N VAL A 109 -20.74 18.75 36.83
CA VAL A 109 -20.48 18.66 35.40
C VAL A 109 -19.97 20.02 34.94
N ASP A 110 -18.67 20.08 34.70
CA ASP A 110 -17.93 21.30 34.39
C ASP A 110 -17.68 21.49 32.88
N GLY A 111 -17.05 22.62 32.55
CA GLY A 111 -16.47 22.87 31.23
C GLY A 111 -17.48 22.95 30.11
N ALA A 112 -17.10 22.45 28.94
CA ALA A 112 -17.91 22.44 27.73
C ALA A 112 -19.26 21.73 27.91
N LEU A 113 -19.26 20.55 28.54
CA LEU A 113 -20.48 19.79 28.79
C LEU A 113 -21.40 20.51 29.78
N GLY A 114 -20.85 21.05 30.88
CA GLY A 114 -21.60 21.86 31.84
C GLY A 114 -22.23 23.11 31.20
N GLY A 115 -21.47 23.80 30.34
CA GLY A 115 -21.96 24.94 29.56
C GLY A 115 -23.11 24.57 28.62
N ALA A 116 -23.03 23.42 27.95
CA ALA A 116 -24.10 22.90 27.10
C ALA A 116 -25.36 22.56 27.91
N LEU A 117 -25.21 21.92 29.07
CA LEU A 117 -26.33 21.57 29.94
C LEU A 117 -26.99 22.81 30.56
N ASN A 118 -26.20 23.82 30.96
CA ASN A 118 -26.71 25.11 31.40
C ASN A 118 -27.46 25.87 30.29
N ALA A 119 -26.99 25.79 29.05
CA ALA A 119 -27.68 26.39 27.90
C ALA A 119 -28.97 25.63 27.52
N LEU A 120 -29.02 24.33 27.77
CA LEU A 120 -30.21 23.48 27.55
C LEU A 120 -31.34 23.86 28.51
N ILE A 121 -30.99 24.08 29.78
CA ILE A 121 -31.92 24.43 30.86
C ILE A 121 -31.43 25.73 31.51
N PRO A 122 -31.70 26.90 30.89
CA PRO A 122 -31.15 28.18 31.33
C PRO A 122 -31.78 28.71 32.62
N ASN A 123 -32.97 28.23 32.99
CA ASN A 123 -33.72 28.66 34.18
C ASN A 123 -34.15 27.44 35.01
N PRO A 124 -33.20 26.69 35.61
CA PRO A 124 -33.54 25.56 36.47
C PRO A 124 -34.24 26.04 37.75
N GLN A 125 -35.03 25.17 38.39
CA GLN A 125 -35.69 25.46 39.67
C GLN A 125 -34.70 25.91 40.75
N THR A 126 -33.50 25.32 40.76
CA THR A 126 -32.38 25.73 41.62
C THR A 126 -31.22 26.17 40.74
N PRO A 127 -30.75 27.43 40.85
CA PRO A 127 -29.62 27.91 40.05
C PRO A 127 -28.39 27.01 40.18
N GLY A 128 -27.85 26.56 39.04
CA GLY A 128 -26.67 25.69 38.99
C GLY A 128 -26.94 24.20 39.22
N THR A 129 -28.19 23.78 39.43
CA THR A 129 -28.54 22.36 39.63
C THR A 129 -29.63 21.95 38.65
N ILE A 130 -29.42 20.88 37.90
CA ILE A 130 -30.42 20.32 36.99
C ILE A 130 -31.09 19.13 37.68
N THR A 131 -32.41 19.22 37.86
CA THR A 131 -33.21 18.16 38.48
C THR A 131 -34.06 17.41 37.45
N ALA A 132 -34.61 16.25 37.83
CA ALA A 132 -35.56 15.52 36.99
C ALA A 132 -36.81 16.35 36.64
N THR A 133 -37.23 17.26 37.53
CA THR A 133 -38.34 18.18 37.25
C THR A 133 -37.98 19.19 36.17
N ASP A 134 -36.76 19.71 36.15
CA ASP A 134 -36.29 20.61 35.10
C ASP A 134 -36.26 19.91 33.74
N LEU A 135 -35.78 18.66 33.72
CA LEU A 135 -35.83 17.82 32.53
C LEU A 135 -37.27 17.54 32.09
N SER A 136 -38.17 17.20 33.01
CA SER A 136 -39.60 17.00 32.71
C SER A 136 -40.23 18.24 32.07
N ASN A 137 -39.94 19.43 32.59
CA ASN A 137 -40.45 20.70 32.05
C ASN A 137 -39.95 20.95 30.63
N LEU A 138 -38.66 20.67 30.37
CA LEU A 138 -38.08 20.76 29.03
C LEU A 138 -38.78 19.78 28.07
N LEU A 139 -38.98 18.52 28.46
CA LEU A 139 -39.65 17.53 27.62
C LEU A 139 -41.08 17.94 27.26
N THR A 140 -41.86 18.44 28.23
CA THR A 140 -43.21 18.97 27.97
C THR A 140 -43.20 20.20 27.05
N SER A 141 -42.13 20.99 27.05
CA SER A 141 -41.98 22.13 26.12
C SER A 141 -41.69 21.70 24.68
N LEU A 142 -41.02 20.56 24.49
CA LEU A 142 -40.72 19.99 23.17
C LEU A 142 -41.91 19.21 22.60
N ASP A 143 -42.71 18.60 23.48
CA ASP A 143 -43.97 17.95 23.16
C ASP A 143 -44.95 18.04 24.33
N SER A 144 -46.02 18.81 24.15
CA SER A 144 -47.03 19.07 25.18
C SER A 144 -47.87 17.85 25.57
N THR A 145 -47.78 16.75 24.81
CA THR A 145 -48.43 15.48 25.13
C THR A 145 -47.59 14.58 26.03
N THR A 146 -46.34 14.97 26.32
CA THR A 146 -45.42 14.22 27.18
C THR A 146 -45.92 14.16 28.61
N THR A 147 -45.98 12.95 29.16
CA THR A 147 -46.33 12.75 30.58
C THR A 147 -45.20 13.24 31.48
N ALA A 148 -45.53 13.91 32.59
CA ALA A 148 -44.54 14.38 33.54
C ALA A 148 -43.74 13.21 34.14
N CYS A 149 -42.42 13.39 34.24
CA CYS A 149 -41.50 12.44 34.84
C CYS A 149 -40.90 13.00 36.14
N THR A 150 -40.72 12.15 37.14
CA THR A 150 -40.33 12.55 38.51
C THR A 150 -38.91 12.17 38.90
N THR A 151 -38.27 11.30 38.13
CA THR A 151 -36.88 10.85 38.31
C THR A 151 -36.19 10.82 36.95
N PHE A 152 -34.85 10.93 36.92
CA PHE A 152 -34.10 10.82 35.67
C PHE A 152 -34.36 9.50 34.95
N ALA A 153 -34.48 8.38 35.68
CA ALA A 153 -34.83 7.08 35.11
C ALA A 153 -36.22 7.06 34.44
N ASN A 154 -37.22 7.71 35.06
CA ASN A 154 -38.55 7.84 34.47
C ASN A 154 -38.50 8.71 33.21
N CYS A 155 -37.77 9.84 33.26
CA CYS A 155 -37.59 10.72 32.11
C CYS A 155 -36.85 9.99 30.96
N ALA A 156 -35.84 9.19 31.28
CA ALA A 156 -35.14 8.37 30.31
C ALA A 156 -36.08 7.42 29.57
N THR A 157 -36.95 6.73 30.32
CA THR A 157 -37.97 5.83 29.74
C THR A 157 -38.98 6.59 28.86
N THR A 158 -39.37 7.81 29.25
CA THR A 158 -40.24 8.67 28.43
C THR A 158 -39.57 9.07 27.12
N ILE A 159 -38.28 9.39 27.15
CA ILE A 159 -37.50 9.76 25.96
C ILE A 159 -37.33 8.54 25.03
N SER A 160 -36.85 7.41 25.56
CA SER A 160 -36.60 6.20 24.77
C SER A 160 -37.88 5.59 24.18
N GLY A 161 -39.02 5.73 24.88
CA GLY A 161 -40.33 5.30 24.40
C GLY A 161 -40.94 6.18 23.29
N ASN A 162 -40.40 7.37 23.00
CA ASN A 162 -40.93 8.28 21.98
C ASN A 162 -39.81 8.89 21.12
N ILE A 163 -39.54 8.25 19.98
CA ILE A 163 -38.46 8.65 19.07
C ILE A 163 -38.59 10.08 18.53
N ASN A 164 -39.81 10.61 18.38
CA ASN A 164 -40.02 11.99 17.92
C ASN A 164 -39.61 13.00 18.98
N LEU A 165 -39.98 12.73 20.25
CA LEU A 165 -39.53 13.53 21.39
C LEU A 165 -38.01 13.44 21.54
N ALA A 166 -37.44 12.25 21.43
CA ALA A 166 -36.01 12.02 21.50
C ALA A 166 -35.23 12.80 20.43
N ASN A 167 -35.70 12.80 19.17
CA ASN A 167 -35.11 13.60 18.09
C ASN A 167 -35.19 15.11 18.37
N LYS A 168 -36.34 15.62 18.83
CA LYS A 168 -36.46 17.04 19.21
C LYS A 168 -35.52 17.41 20.35
N LEU A 169 -35.36 16.54 21.35
CA LEU A 169 -34.43 16.73 22.45
C LEU A 169 -32.98 16.74 21.94
N LYS A 170 -32.64 15.83 21.03
CA LYS A 170 -31.33 15.76 20.38
C LYS A 170 -31.02 17.06 19.63
N ASP A 171 -31.96 17.58 18.84
CA ASP A 171 -31.79 18.87 18.14
C ASP A 171 -31.58 20.02 19.14
N LYS A 172 -32.34 20.03 20.23
CA LYS A 172 -32.23 21.05 21.28
C LYS A 172 -30.89 21.00 22.01
N LEU A 173 -30.39 19.80 22.27
CA LEU A 173 -29.08 19.56 22.87
C LEU A 173 -27.93 20.00 21.95
N ILE A 174 -28.02 19.77 20.65
CA ILE A 174 -27.03 20.25 19.68
C ILE A 174 -27.04 21.79 19.64
N GLU A 175 -28.22 22.42 19.63
CA GLU A 175 -28.35 23.88 19.72
C GLU A 175 -27.72 24.42 21.01
N ALA A 176 -27.96 23.75 22.14
CA ALA A 176 -27.41 24.11 23.44
C ALA A 176 -25.89 23.93 23.49
N ALA A 177 -25.33 22.86 22.92
CA ALA A 177 -23.90 22.61 22.84
C ALA A 177 -23.16 23.71 22.05
N ASN A 178 -23.75 24.13 20.92
CA ASN A 178 -23.22 25.24 20.13
C ASN A 178 -23.22 26.57 20.91
N LYS A 179 -24.25 26.82 21.73
CA LYS A 179 -24.32 28.00 22.60
C LYS A 179 -23.41 27.90 23.83
N GLY A 180 -23.22 26.70 24.36
CA GLY A 180 -22.37 26.38 25.51
C GLY A 180 -20.88 26.42 25.21
N GLY A 181 -20.50 26.58 23.93
CA GLY A 181 -19.13 26.91 23.52
C GLY A 181 -18.26 25.71 23.13
N SER A 182 -18.83 24.55 22.79
CA SER A 182 -18.02 23.40 22.33
C SER A 182 -18.64 22.64 21.16
N PRO A 183 -18.04 22.74 19.96
CA PRO A 183 -18.38 21.92 18.79
C PRO A 183 -18.22 20.41 19.03
N LEU A 184 -17.28 20.00 19.88
CA LEU A 184 -17.05 18.59 20.23
C LEU A 184 -18.27 17.97 20.91
N ILE A 185 -18.89 18.67 21.86
CA ILE A 185 -20.10 18.19 22.55
C ILE A 185 -21.26 18.02 21.56
N GLY A 186 -21.42 18.97 20.63
CA GLY A 186 -22.41 18.85 19.55
C GLY A 186 -22.16 17.61 18.67
N ASN A 187 -20.90 17.33 18.32
CA ASN A 187 -20.53 16.14 17.55
C ASN A 187 -20.83 14.84 18.32
N ILE A 188 -20.44 14.77 19.60
CA ILE A 188 -20.74 13.62 20.47
C ILE A 188 -22.24 13.36 20.52
N ILE A 189 -23.06 14.40 20.81
CA ILE A 189 -24.52 14.27 20.88
C ILE A 189 -25.08 13.83 19.52
N SER A 190 -24.57 14.37 18.41
CA SER A 190 -24.99 13.97 17.07
C SER A 190 -24.70 12.49 16.78
N GLY A 191 -23.64 11.96 17.37
CA GLY A 191 -23.17 10.59 17.24
C GLY A 191 -23.89 9.55 18.09
N ILE A 192 -24.76 9.98 19.01
CA ILE A 192 -25.57 9.11 19.88
C ILE A 192 -26.91 8.80 19.22
N ASP A 193 -27.39 7.56 19.30
CA ASP A 193 -28.76 7.22 18.88
C ASP A 193 -29.78 8.00 19.75
N ALA A 194 -30.75 8.66 19.11
CA ALA A 194 -31.73 9.46 19.83
C ALA A 194 -32.48 8.63 20.89
N SER A 195 -32.75 7.35 20.62
CA SER A 195 -33.42 6.46 21.58
C SER A 195 -32.64 6.26 22.89
N ASN A 196 -31.31 6.37 22.86
CA ASN A 196 -30.44 6.18 24.03
C ASN A 196 -30.13 7.50 24.76
N LEU A 197 -30.60 8.64 24.23
CA LEU A 197 -30.32 9.94 24.81
C LEU A 197 -30.90 10.11 26.21
N GLY A 198 -32.05 9.49 26.47
CA GLY A 198 -32.64 9.43 27.80
C GLY A 198 -31.73 8.70 28.80
N ASP A 199 -31.18 7.56 28.39
CA ASP A 199 -30.29 6.75 29.21
C ASP A 199 -28.96 7.46 29.48
N VAL A 200 -28.47 8.27 28.52
CA VAL A 200 -27.28 9.11 28.70
C VAL A 200 -27.52 10.16 29.78
N LEU A 201 -28.65 10.87 29.74
CA LEU A 201 -29.00 11.86 30.77
C LEU A 201 -29.19 11.22 32.15
N ASN A 202 -29.81 10.04 32.21
CA ASN A 202 -29.89 9.29 33.46
C ASN A 202 -28.53 8.75 33.92
N GLY A 203 -27.63 8.41 32.99
CA GLY A 203 -26.25 8.04 33.28
C GLY A 203 -25.46 9.16 33.95
N LEU A 204 -25.70 10.43 33.57
CA LEU A 204 -25.11 11.60 34.24
C LEU A 204 -25.59 11.75 35.69
N ASP A 205 -26.87 11.49 35.96
CA ASP A 205 -27.42 11.49 37.33
C ASP A 205 -26.84 10.35 38.19
N GLN A 206 -26.45 9.25 37.55
CA GLN A 206 -25.83 8.10 38.20
C GLN A 206 -24.29 8.17 38.26
N ALA A 207 -23.67 9.23 37.73
CA ALA A 207 -22.22 9.40 37.83
C ALA A 207 -21.85 9.67 39.28
N GLY A 208 -21.05 8.78 39.89
CA GLY A 208 -20.65 8.90 41.30
C GLY A 208 -19.55 9.95 41.52
N SER A 209 -18.85 10.34 40.46
CA SER A 209 -17.82 11.36 40.46
C SER A 209 -17.65 11.98 39.07
N THR A 210 -16.99 13.13 39.00
CA THR A 210 -16.67 13.81 37.73
C THR A 210 -15.77 12.97 36.81
N ALA A 211 -14.99 12.03 37.37
CA ALA A 211 -14.15 11.11 36.59
C ALA A 211 -14.97 10.05 35.83
N ASP A 212 -16.21 9.76 36.28
CA ASP A 212 -17.05 8.70 35.72
C ASP A 212 -17.96 9.20 34.58
N ILE A 213 -17.98 10.51 34.28
CA ILE A 213 -18.95 11.12 33.36
C ILE A 213 -18.78 10.57 31.94
N ALA A 214 -17.57 10.62 31.37
CA ALA A 214 -17.34 10.11 30.02
C ALA A 214 -17.67 8.62 29.88
N ASP A 215 -17.29 7.83 30.89
CA ASP A 215 -17.60 6.41 30.97
C ASP A 215 -19.11 6.15 30.98
N LYS A 216 -19.88 6.91 31.77
CA LYS A 216 -21.34 6.79 31.83
C LYS A 216 -22.00 7.22 30.53
N ILE A 217 -21.47 8.25 29.86
CA ILE A 217 -21.95 8.64 28.53
C ILE A 217 -21.73 7.49 27.53
N LEU A 218 -20.53 6.89 27.51
CA LEU A 218 -20.20 5.79 26.60
C LEU A 218 -21.01 4.52 26.89
N GLU A 219 -21.18 4.16 28.16
CA GLU A 219 -22.02 3.03 28.59
C GLU A 219 -23.47 3.24 28.17
N SER A 220 -24.08 4.35 28.56
CA SER A 220 -25.49 4.65 28.31
C SER A 220 -25.80 4.94 26.84
N ALA A 221 -24.86 5.48 26.08
CA ALA A 221 -25.05 5.71 24.64
C ALA A 221 -25.19 4.38 23.88
N GLY A 222 -24.64 3.28 24.42
CA GLY A 222 -24.54 1.98 23.77
C GLY A 222 -23.54 1.96 22.61
N LYS A 223 -23.73 2.86 21.65
CA LYS A 223 -22.83 3.13 20.52
C LYS A 223 -22.67 4.63 20.32
N LEU A 224 -21.44 5.12 20.44
CA LEU A 224 -21.08 6.51 20.17
C LEU A 224 -20.31 6.61 18.85
N THR A 225 -20.80 7.41 17.91
CA THR A 225 -20.08 7.68 16.65
C THR A 225 -19.42 9.06 16.67
N LEU A 226 -18.09 9.11 16.70
CA LEU A 226 -17.32 10.34 16.60
C LEU A 226 -16.92 10.57 15.14
N THR A 227 -17.01 11.82 14.68
CA THR A 227 -16.63 12.20 13.30
C THR A 227 -15.55 13.26 13.34
N LYS A 228 -14.57 13.18 12.43
CA LYS A 228 -13.47 14.15 12.35
C LYS A 228 -13.94 15.59 12.18
N GLY A 229 -13.14 16.53 12.67
CA GLY A 229 -13.26 17.97 12.46
C GLY A 229 -13.85 18.76 13.63
N ALA A 230 -14.23 18.09 14.72
CA ALA A 230 -14.78 18.76 15.90
C ALA A 230 -13.73 19.12 16.95
N ASP A 231 -12.65 18.33 17.05
CA ASP A 231 -11.55 18.55 17.98
C ASP A 231 -10.25 17.91 17.46
N SER A 232 -9.13 18.62 17.59
CA SER A 232 -7.84 18.18 17.05
C SER A 232 -7.23 16.95 17.75
N VAL A 233 -7.53 16.76 19.04
CA VAL A 233 -7.05 15.61 19.81
C VAL A 233 -7.85 14.36 19.43
N ILE A 234 -9.17 14.51 19.30
CA ILE A 234 -10.03 13.45 18.77
C ILE A 234 -9.69 13.12 17.31
N ASP A 235 -9.39 14.13 16.48
CA ASP A 235 -8.98 13.89 15.10
C ASP A 235 -7.67 13.10 15.00
N LYS A 236 -6.70 13.40 15.88
CA LYS A 236 -5.45 12.63 15.96
C LYS A 236 -5.75 11.17 16.33
N LEU A 237 -6.57 10.94 17.35
CA LEU A 237 -7.00 9.60 17.74
C LEU A 237 -7.70 8.86 16.59
N LEU A 238 -8.63 9.52 15.89
CA LEU A 238 -9.33 8.96 14.74
C LEU A 238 -8.36 8.60 13.61
N ASN A 239 -7.33 9.42 13.40
CA ASN A 239 -6.25 9.12 12.46
C ASN A 239 -5.43 7.91 12.89
N ASP A 240 -5.04 7.83 14.17
CA ASP A 240 -4.26 6.71 14.73
C ASP A 240 -5.04 5.38 14.57
N PHE A 241 -6.34 5.36 14.87
CA PHE A 241 -7.20 4.19 14.60
C PHE A 241 -7.32 3.88 13.10
N GLY A 242 -7.45 4.89 12.26
CA GLY A 242 -7.49 4.73 10.81
C GLY A 242 -6.19 4.13 10.25
N ILE A 243 -5.04 4.49 10.81
CA ILE A 243 -3.73 3.92 10.46
C ILE A 243 -3.67 2.45 10.87
N ILE A 244 -4.04 2.14 12.12
CA ILE A 244 -4.11 0.75 12.61
C ILE A 244 -4.98 -0.06 11.67
N ASN A 245 -6.25 0.31 11.49
CA ASN A 245 -7.17 -0.46 10.66
C ASN A 245 -6.69 -0.62 9.21
N ARG A 246 -6.09 0.41 8.61
CA ARG A 246 -5.51 0.28 7.26
C ARG A 246 -4.34 -0.69 7.24
N ALA A 247 -3.39 -0.57 8.17
CA ALA A 247 -2.26 -1.47 8.28
C ALA A 247 -2.74 -2.92 8.52
N LEU A 248 -3.73 -3.11 9.37
CA LEU A 248 -4.29 -4.43 9.62
C LEU A 248 -4.89 -5.11 8.40
N ASN A 249 -5.58 -4.34 7.55
CA ASN A 249 -6.23 -4.88 6.37
C ASN A 249 -5.29 -5.03 5.17
N ASN A 250 -4.40 -4.06 4.97
CA ASN A 250 -3.44 -4.02 3.87
C ASN A 250 -2.15 -3.35 4.35
N ASN A 251 -1.09 -4.14 4.50
CA ASN A 251 0.20 -3.60 4.87
C ASN A 251 1.36 -4.33 4.22
N ASP A 252 2.35 -3.55 3.80
CA ASP A 252 3.52 -4.09 3.14
C ASP A 252 4.64 -3.07 3.07
N VAL A 253 5.89 -3.49 3.29
CA VAL A 253 7.06 -2.70 2.90
C VAL A 253 7.94 -3.55 2.01
N ASN A 254 8.10 -3.11 0.77
CA ASN A 254 9.07 -3.65 -0.16
C ASN A 254 10.20 -2.66 -0.36
N PHE A 255 11.41 -3.18 -0.23
CA PHE A 255 12.60 -2.52 -0.70
C PHE A 255 13.27 -3.41 -1.74
N SER A 256 13.67 -2.81 -2.86
CA SER A 256 14.45 -3.50 -3.87
C SER A 256 15.63 -2.65 -4.32
N SER A 257 16.76 -3.30 -4.55
CA SER A 257 17.92 -2.71 -5.19
C SER A 257 18.33 -3.61 -6.33
N GLN A 258 18.54 -3.02 -7.51
CA GLN A 258 18.97 -3.75 -8.70
C GLN A 258 20.11 -3.00 -9.34
N ASN A 259 21.26 -3.64 -9.34
CA ASN A 259 22.51 -3.08 -9.80
C ASN A 259 23.10 -4.01 -10.87
N GLY A 260 23.79 -3.45 -11.84
CA GLY A 260 24.31 -4.27 -12.91
C GLY A 260 25.44 -3.64 -13.69
N PHE A 261 26.24 -4.52 -14.27
CA PHE A 261 27.17 -4.22 -15.35
C PHE A 261 26.81 -5.10 -16.54
N VAL A 262 26.85 -4.54 -17.73
CA VAL A 262 26.62 -5.27 -18.97
C VAL A 262 27.67 -4.89 -20.00
N PHE A 263 28.14 -5.89 -20.72
CA PHE A 263 29.05 -5.76 -21.83
C PHE A 263 28.50 -6.52 -23.03
N GLN A 264 28.39 -5.84 -24.17
CA GLN A 264 28.01 -6.44 -25.43
C GLN A 264 29.19 -6.38 -26.39
N ILE A 265 29.59 -7.55 -26.86
CA ILE A 265 30.57 -7.72 -27.92
C ILE A 265 29.84 -7.60 -29.25
N ALA A 266 30.34 -6.71 -30.10
CA ALA A 266 29.80 -6.48 -31.43
C ALA A 266 29.74 -7.76 -32.27
N GLY A 267 28.64 -7.89 -33.02
CA GLY A 267 28.52 -8.88 -34.09
C GLY A 267 29.19 -8.39 -35.38
N ASP A 268 29.33 -9.26 -36.37
CA ASP A 268 29.92 -8.87 -37.65
C ASP A 268 29.03 -7.86 -38.38
N LYS A 269 29.68 -6.94 -39.12
CA LYS A 269 29.00 -5.89 -39.89
C LYS A 269 28.04 -6.53 -40.90
N LYS A 270 26.85 -5.92 -41.08
CA LYS A 270 25.88 -6.31 -42.11
C LYS A 270 26.55 -6.34 -43.48
N GLN A 271 26.77 -7.52 -44.06
CA GLN A 271 27.22 -7.65 -45.45
C GLN A 271 26.06 -8.19 -46.29
N ARG A 272 25.53 -7.36 -47.19
CA ARG A 272 24.63 -7.80 -48.26
C ARG A 272 25.50 -8.19 -49.45
N ARG A 273 25.46 -9.45 -49.86
CA ARG A 273 26.14 -9.90 -51.08
C ARG A 273 25.13 -9.87 -52.23
N ILE A 274 25.46 -9.14 -53.30
CA ILE A 274 24.68 -9.12 -54.54
C ILE A 274 25.36 -10.10 -55.49
N GLU A 275 24.69 -11.20 -55.85
CA GLU A 275 25.16 -12.09 -56.90
C GLU A 275 24.28 -11.90 -58.14
N SER A 276 24.92 -11.62 -59.29
CA SER A 276 24.24 -11.55 -60.58
C SER A 276 24.18 -12.97 -61.15
N ASP A 277 22.98 -13.45 -61.47
CA ASP A 277 22.88 -14.65 -62.29
C ASP A 277 23.35 -14.35 -63.73
N LYS A 278 23.74 -15.39 -64.48
CA LYS A 278 24.18 -15.29 -65.89
C LYS A 278 23.05 -14.92 -66.87
N VAL A 279 21.84 -14.59 -66.38
CA VAL A 279 20.65 -14.33 -67.19
C VAL A 279 20.09 -12.91 -66.95
N GLY A 280 20.78 -12.08 -66.17
CA GLY A 280 20.43 -10.67 -66.00
C GLY A 280 19.35 -10.40 -64.96
N ASN A 281 18.97 -11.40 -64.15
CA ASN A 281 18.21 -11.14 -62.94
C ASN A 281 19.18 -10.87 -61.78
N ILE A 282 19.04 -9.69 -61.17
CA ILE A 282 19.73 -9.35 -59.92
C ILE A 282 18.90 -9.98 -58.80
N ASP A 283 19.29 -11.18 -58.36
CA ASP A 283 18.69 -11.79 -57.18
C ASP A 283 19.49 -11.35 -55.94
N ILE A 284 18.93 -10.43 -55.15
CA ILE A 284 19.54 -9.97 -53.91
C ILE A 284 19.31 -11.06 -52.86
N GLN A 285 20.17 -12.07 -52.81
CA GLN A 285 20.21 -12.99 -51.68
C GLN A 285 20.93 -12.32 -50.51
N GLU A 286 20.16 -11.82 -49.54
CA GLU A 286 20.69 -11.34 -48.26
C GLU A 286 21.20 -12.53 -47.42
N VAL A 287 22.37 -13.07 -47.75
CA VAL A 287 23.01 -14.12 -46.96
C VAL A 287 23.79 -13.47 -45.80
N ASP A 288 23.21 -13.45 -44.60
CA ASP A 288 23.95 -13.10 -43.39
C ASP A 288 24.80 -14.29 -42.95
N THR A 289 26.09 -14.25 -43.28
CA THR A 289 27.10 -15.20 -42.77
C THR A 289 27.82 -14.69 -41.53
N GLY A 290 27.44 -13.50 -41.02
CA GLY A 290 28.13 -12.83 -39.92
C GLY A 290 27.73 -13.37 -38.55
N ARG A 291 28.69 -13.40 -37.63
CA ARG A 291 28.45 -13.74 -36.22
C ARG A 291 27.47 -12.73 -35.60
N GLY A 292 26.47 -13.22 -34.87
CA GLY A 292 25.61 -12.39 -34.03
C GLY A 292 26.37 -11.69 -32.89
N ALA A 293 25.68 -10.87 -32.10
CA ALA A 293 26.28 -10.22 -30.95
C ALA A 293 26.20 -11.11 -29.70
N VAL A 294 27.21 -11.01 -28.84
CA VAL A 294 27.28 -11.73 -27.56
C VAL A 294 27.18 -10.71 -26.43
N GLY A 295 26.31 -10.98 -25.45
CA GLY A 295 26.17 -10.17 -24.25
C GLY A 295 26.65 -10.95 -23.02
N LEU A 296 27.39 -10.29 -22.14
CA LEU A 296 27.75 -10.77 -20.81
C LEU A 296 27.31 -9.73 -19.78
N GLY A 297 26.75 -10.17 -18.65
CA GLY A 297 26.37 -9.27 -17.57
C GLY A 297 26.74 -9.82 -16.20
N VAL A 298 26.73 -8.92 -15.22
CA VAL A 298 26.73 -9.25 -13.78
C VAL A 298 25.69 -8.36 -13.14
N PHE A 299 24.59 -8.95 -12.64
CA PHE A 299 23.50 -8.23 -12.02
C PHE A 299 23.38 -8.64 -10.56
N ALA A 300 23.54 -7.68 -9.65
CA ALA A 300 23.39 -7.87 -8.22
C ALA A 300 22.08 -7.22 -7.77
N SER A 301 21.12 -8.04 -7.35
CA SER A 301 19.83 -7.59 -6.85
C SER A 301 19.61 -8.01 -5.41
N ALA A 302 18.96 -7.16 -4.64
CA ALA A 302 18.51 -7.44 -3.28
C ALA A 302 17.05 -7.01 -3.16
N PHE A 303 16.24 -7.88 -2.61
CA PHE A 303 14.82 -7.67 -2.39
C PHE A 303 14.50 -7.99 -0.94
N SER A 304 13.71 -7.14 -0.29
CA SER A 304 13.22 -7.40 1.05
C SER A 304 11.76 -7.00 1.14
N ASN A 305 10.98 -7.84 1.80
CA ASN A 305 9.58 -7.66 2.07
C ASN A 305 9.32 -7.82 3.58
N ALA A 306 8.52 -6.94 4.15
CA ALA A 306 7.95 -7.10 5.48
C ALA A 306 6.44 -6.87 5.42
N SER A 307 5.67 -7.80 5.97
CA SER A 307 4.21 -7.71 6.04
C SER A 307 3.67 -8.38 7.30
N LEU A 308 2.59 -7.81 7.84
CA LEU A 308 1.85 -8.24 9.00
C LEU A 308 0.63 -9.04 8.55
N THR A 309 0.50 -10.25 9.06
CA THR A 309 -0.72 -11.07 8.98
C THR A 309 -1.37 -11.11 10.34
N LEU A 310 -2.65 -10.76 10.41
CA LEU A 310 -3.39 -10.82 11.66
C LEU A 310 -3.80 -12.24 12.03
N ASP A 311 -4.08 -12.39 13.32
CA ASP A 311 -4.72 -13.59 13.85
C ASP A 311 -6.11 -13.70 13.22
N SER A 312 -6.36 -14.79 12.51
CA SER A 312 -7.62 -15.00 11.79
C SER A 312 -8.82 -15.28 12.72
N VAL A 313 -8.55 -15.65 13.97
CA VAL A 313 -9.56 -15.87 15.01
C VAL A 313 -9.87 -14.58 15.75
N ARG A 314 -8.82 -13.82 16.10
CA ARG A 314 -8.92 -12.54 16.82
C ARG A 314 -8.78 -11.36 15.87
N ASN A 315 -9.88 -11.00 15.20
CA ASN A 315 -9.91 -10.03 14.12
C ASN A 315 -10.77 -8.78 14.40
N GLN A 316 -11.24 -8.60 15.63
CA GLN A 316 -12.00 -7.42 16.04
C GLN A 316 -11.08 -6.40 16.72
N LEU A 317 -11.39 -5.12 16.57
CA LEU A 317 -10.69 -4.06 17.28
C LEU A 317 -11.44 -3.74 18.57
N ILE A 318 -11.10 -4.44 19.66
CA ILE A 318 -11.69 -4.19 20.99
C ILE A 318 -10.59 -3.64 21.91
N PHE A 319 -10.88 -2.54 22.59
CA PHE A 319 -9.96 -1.93 23.55
C PHE A 319 -10.32 -2.28 24.98
N ASP A 320 -9.31 -2.47 25.82
CA ASP A 320 -9.42 -2.44 27.27
C ASP A 320 -9.10 -1.03 27.74
N LEU A 321 -10.10 -0.39 28.33
CA LEU A 321 -10.06 0.98 28.82
C LEU A 321 -10.31 0.95 30.33
N GLY A 322 -9.30 0.54 31.10
CA GLY A 322 -9.39 0.48 32.56
C GLY A 322 -10.39 -0.58 33.08
N GLY A 323 -10.48 -1.72 32.39
CA GLY A 323 -11.40 -2.82 32.72
C GLY A 323 -12.76 -2.74 32.03
N LYS A 324 -12.97 -1.75 31.16
CA LYS A 324 -14.15 -1.61 30.30
C LYS A 324 -13.79 -1.84 28.85
N TYR A 325 -14.63 -2.57 28.13
CA TYR A 325 -14.31 -3.04 26.79
C TYR A 325 -15.23 -2.44 25.74
N TYR A 326 -14.62 -1.90 24.69
CA TYR A 326 -15.33 -1.20 23.62
C TYR A 326 -14.91 -1.73 22.25
N LEU A 327 -15.89 -2.09 21.43
CA LEU A 327 -15.65 -2.45 20.02
C LEU A 327 -15.58 -1.17 19.18
N ALA A 328 -14.45 -0.98 18.52
CA ALA A 328 -14.24 0.12 17.60
C ALA A 328 -14.54 -0.33 16.16
N SER A 329 -15.35 0.45 15.45
CA SER A 329 -15.65 0.25 14.03
C SER A 329 -15.40 1.53 13.26
N ILE A 330 -14.66 1.47 12.16
CA ILE A 330 -14.29 2.65 11.36
C ILE A 330 -15.10 2.68 10.07
N SER A 331 -15.70 3.82 9.76
CA SER A 331 -16.46 4.06 8.53
C SER A 331 -16.15 5.45 7.98
N GLY A 332 -15.23 5.52 7.02
CA GLY A 332 -14.77 6.79 6.46
C GLY A 332 -14.07 7.65 7.51
N ASP A 333 -14.55 8.88 7.71
CA ASP A 333 -14.02 9.82 8.71
C ASP A 333 -14.69 9.71 10.09
N SER A 334 -15.42 8.62 10.33
CA SER A 334 -16.09 8.35 11.61
C SER A 334 -15.58 7.06 12.27
N ILE A 335 -15.48 7.07 13.60
CA ILE A 335 -15.33 5.87 14.42
C ILE A 335 -16.59 5.68 15.25
N SER A 336 -17.07 4.45 15.34
CA SER A 336 -18.07 4.06 16.32
C SER A 336 -17.41 3.26 17.44
N LEU A 337 -17.66 3.68 18.67
CA LEU A 337 -17.30 2.96 19.89
C LEU A 337 -18.57 2.33 20.46
N GLU A 338 -18.65 1.00 20.42
CA GLU A 338 -19.78 0.23 20.95
C GLU A 338 -19.39 -0.37 22.31
N SER A 339 -20.17 -0.04 23.34
CA SER A 339 -20.00 -0.52 24.71
C SER A 339 -20.61 -1.91 24.89
N GLY A 340 -20.49 -2.48 26.10
CA GLY A 340 -21.10 -3.77 26.45
C GLY A 340 -20.28 -4.99 26.03
N LYS A 341 -19.01 -4.82 25.64
CA LYS A 341 -18.08 -5.95 25.50
C LYS A 341 -17.55 -6.36 26.87
N THR A 342 -17.17 -7.62 26.98
CA THR A 342 -16.60 -8.22 28.18
C THR A 342 -15.11 -8.49 28.00
N GLN A 343 -14.43 -8.77 29.11
CA GLN A 343 -13.05 -9.28 29.07
C GLN A 343 -12.93 -10.54 28.21
N GLN A 344 -13.94 -11.41 28.26
CA GLN A 344 -13.97 -12.61 27.44
C GLN A 344 -14.07 -12.28 25.95
N ASP A 345 -14.82 -11.24 25.57
CA ASP A 345 -14.89 -10.79 24.18
C ASP A 345 -13.54 -10.23 23.71
N PHE A 346 -12.88 -9.45 24.56
CA PHE A 346 -11.54 -8.94 24.29
C PHE A 346 -10.54 -10.08 24.11
N ASP A 347 -10.44 -10.99 25.07
CA ASP A 347 -9.46 -12.07 25.05
C ASP A 347 -9.62 -13.00 23.84
N ASN A 348 -10.88 -13.29 23.44
CA ASN A 348 -11.19 -14.26 22.39
C ASN A 348 -11.32 -13.67 20.99
N ASN A 349 -11.60 -12.37 20.85
CA ASN A 349 -11.89 -11.76 19.55
C ASN A 349 -11.00 -10.56 19.21
N SER A 350 -10.35 -9.92 20.19
CA SER A 350 -9.58 -8.70 19.95
C SER A 350 -8.20 -8.96 19.37
N ILE A 351 -7.83 -8.22 18.33
CA ILE A 351 -6.43 -8.13 17.86
C ILE A 351 -5.50 -7.61 18.97
N MET A 352 -6.02 -6.81 19.91
CA MET A 352 -5.22 -6.20 20.97
C MET A 352 -4.95 -7.18 22.13
N SER A 353 -5.56 -8.37 22.08
CA SER A 353 -5.42 -9.40 23.11
C SER A 353 -3.98 -9.90 23.19
N SER A 354 -3.49 -10.12 24.42
CA SER A 354 -2.21 -10.81 24.65
C SER A 354 -2.21 -12.26 24.15
N GLN A 355 -3.39 -12.83 23.90
CA GLN A 355 -3.53 -14.17 23.32
C GLN A 355 -3.53 -14.17 21.79
N ALA A 356 -3.58 -12.99 21.15
CA ALA A 356 -3.51 -12.89 19.70
C ALA A 356 -2.17 -13.41 19.18
N GLN A 357 -2.23 -14.15 18.08
CA GLN A 357 -1.06 -14.70 17.41
C GLN A 357 -0.90 -14.03 16.04
N HIS A 358 -0.57 -12.75 16.05
CA HIS A 358 -0.20 -12.03 14.84
C HIS A 358 1.13 -12.54 14.31
N THR A 359 1.32 -12.52 13.00
CA THR A 359 2.56 -12.96 12.37
C THR A 359 3.17 -11.80 11.58
N LEU A 360 4.37 -11.37 11.97
CA LEU A 360 5.22 -10.56 11.12
C LEU A 360 6.00 -11.49 10.19
N ASN A 361 5.74 -11.40 8.89
CA ASN A 361 6.46 -12.11 7.84
C ASN A 361 7.58 -11.19 7.35
N ALA A 362 8.82 -11.64 7.49
CA ALA A 362 9.99 -10.93 6.99
C ALA A 362 10.74 -11.84 6.01
N ASN A 363 10.82 -11.40 4.76
CA ASN A 363 11.47 -12.13 3.67
C ASN A 363 12.55 -11.26 3.04
N ALA A 364 13.70 -11.86 2.74
CA ALA A 364 14.74 -11.21 1.97
C ALA A 364 15.37 -12.19 0.98
N LEU A 365 15.66 -11.71 -0.23
CA LEU A 365 16.32 -12.44 -1.29
C LEU A 365 17.38 -11.55 -1.92
N ALA A 366 18.64 -11.93 -1.81
CA ALA A 366 19.72 -11.38 -2.60
C ALA A 366 20.14 -12.38 -3.69
N LEU A 367 20.41 -11.89 -4.88
CA LEU A 367 20.83 -12.70 -6.02
C LEU A 367 21.88 -11.98 -6.85
N VAL A 368 22.89 -12.74 -7.27
CA VAL A 368 23.90 -12.32 -8.24
C VAL A 368 23.72 -13.18 -9.49
N GLU A 369 23.24 -12.56 -10.57
CA GLU A 369 23.04 -13.15 -11.88
C GLU A 369 24.24 -12.87 -12.79
N VAL A 370 24.76 -13.91 -13.44
CA VAL A 370 25.76 -13.82 -14.50
C VAL A 370 25.15 -14.37 -15.79
N PRO A 371 24.44 -13.54 -16.57
CA PRO A 371 23.90 -13.92 -17.87
C PRO A 371 24.96 -13.92 -18.97
N LEU A 372 24.92 -14.94 -19.82
CA LEU A 372 25.59 -14.99 -21.12
C LEU A 372 24.52 -15.16 -22.20
N GLY A 373 24.43 -14.19 -23.10
CA GLY A 373 23.43 -14.17 -24.16
C GLY A 373 24.04 -14.08 -25.56
N TYR A 374 23.29 -14.58 -26.53
CA TYR A 374 23.61 -14.48 -27.94
C TYR A 374 22.34 -14.05 -28.70
N GLY A 375 22.49 -13.08 -29.60
CA GLY A 375 21.41 -12.63 -30.47
C GLY A 375 21.85 -12.56 -31.93
N HIS A 376 20.95 -12.94 -32.83
CA HIS A 376 21.21 -13.01 -34.26
C HIS A 376 20.02 -12.44 -35.06
N THR A 377 20.31 -11.92 -36.26
CA THR A 377 19.29 -11.34 -37.15
C THR A 377 19.10 -12.24 -38.34
N LEU A 378 17.87 -12.66 -38.57
CA LEU A 378 17.43 -13.33 -39.78
C LEU A 378 16.79 -12.27 -40.68
N PHE A 379 17.42 -12.01 -41.83
CA PHE A 379 16.87 -11.10 -42.83
C PHE A 379 15.84 -11.84 -43.67
N THR A 380 14.62 -11.30 -43.76
CA THR A 380 13.55 -11.89 -44.57
C THR A 380 12.96 -10.86 -45.53
N PRO A 381 12.30 -11.29 -46.62
CA PRO A 381 11.61 -10.36 -47.52
C PRO A 381 10.53 -9.50 -46.84
N LEU A 382 9.98 -9.97 -45.71
CA LEU A 382 8.92 -9.31 -44.94
C LEU A 382 9.49 -8.31 -43.90
N GLY A 383 10.74 -8.48 -43.48
CA GLY A 383 11.40 -7.65 -42.47
C GLY A 383 12.52 -8.38 -41.74
N ASP A 384 13.17 -7.70 -40.80
CA ASP A 384 14.24 -8.26 -39.99
C ASP A 384 13.63 -8.99 -38.78
N ILE A 385 13.95 -10.28 -38.62
CA ILE A 385 13.55 -11.09 -37.46
C ILE A 385 14.80 -11.33 -36.61
N ASN A 386 14.85 -10.76 -35.41
CA ASN A 386 15.95 -10.98 -34.49
C ASN A 386 15.52 -11.98 -33.43
N ILE A 387 16.36 -12.97 -33.17
CA ILE A 387 16.14 -13.99 -32.16
C ILE A 387 17.32 -13.94 -31.19
N GLY A 388 17.05 -14.11 -29.90
CA GLY A 388 18.12 -14.22 -28.92
C GLY A 388 17.79 -15.20 -27.81
N ILE A 389 18.84 -15.74 -27.21
CA ILE A 389 18.79 -16.62 -26.05
C ILE A 389 19.80 -16.15 -25.02
N ALA A 390 19.52 -16.36 -23.73
CA ALA A 390 20.47 -16.13 -22.66
C ALA A 390 20.40 -17.23 -21.60
N GLY A 391 21.56 -17.75 -21.21
CA GLY A 391 21.72 -18.63 -20.05
C GLY A 391 22.22 -17.81 -18.86
N LYS A 392 21.69 -18.09 -17.67
CA LYS A 392 21.98 -17.33 -16.46
C LYS A 392 22.47 -18.25 -15.36
N PHE A 393 23.63 -17.96 -14.80
CA PHE A 393 24.07 -18.54 -13.55
C PHE A 393 23.68 -17.60 -12.42
N MET A 394 23.08 -18.10 -11.34
CA MET A 394 22.58 -17.27 -10.24
C MET A 394 23.09 -17.81 -8.91
N HIS A 395 23.80 -16.97 -8.18
CA HIS A 395 24.13 -17.21 -6.77
C HIS A 395 23.10 -16.50 -5.91
N THR A 396 22.49 -17.21 -4.96
CA THR A 396 21.35 -16.70 -4.20
C THR A 396 21.63 -16.77 -2.71
N MET A 397 21.10 -15.80 -1.97
CA MET A 397 21.07 -15.76 -0.52
C MET A 397 19.64 -15.42 -0.11
N SER A 398 18.97 -16.32 0.60
CA SER A 398 17.58 -16.17 0.98
C SER A 398 17.43 -16.21 2.50
N TYR A 399 16.49 -15.41 3.00
CA TYR A 399 16.10 -15.34 4.39
C TYR A 399 14.58 -15.25 4.45
N GLY A 400 13.97 -16.01 5.35
CA GLY A 400 12.53 -15.98 5.59
C GLY A 400 12.27 -16.32 7.05
N LYS A 401 11.53 -15.46 7.74
CA LYS A 401 11.18 -15.66 9.15
C LYS A 401 9.76 -15.17 9.42
N ASN A 402 9.00 -16.01 10.11
CA ASN A 402 7.69 -15.68 10.64
C ASN A 402 7.83 -15.47 12.14
N ILE A 403 7.46 -14.29 12.59
CA ILE A 403 7.60 -13.88 13.99
C ILE A 403 6.19 -13.71 14.55
N ASN A 404 5.81 -14.60 15.46
CA ASN A 404 4.53 -14.49 16.15
C ASN A 404 4.64 -13.48 17.28
N PHE A 405 3.66 -12.58 17.38
CA PHE A 405 3.58 -11.58 18.43
C PHE A 405 2.14 -11.25 18.80
N SER A 406 1.99 -10.60 19.95
CA SER A 406 0.75 -9.96 20.37
C SER A 406 1.03 -8.48 20.64
N VAL A 407 0.00 -7.63 20.56
CA VAL A 407 0.16 -6.21 20.92
C VAL A 407 0.64 -6.09 22.36
N GLY A 408 1.64 -5.23 22.61
CA GLY A 408 2.28 -5.06 23.92
C GLY A 408 3.34 -6.11 24.29
N ASN A 409 3.50 -7.18 23.50
CA ASN A 409 4.56 -8.18 23.67
C ASN A 409 5.17 -8.53 22.30
N VAL A 410 6.00 -7.62 21.81
CA VAL A 410 6.76 -7.81 20.58
C VAL A 410 8.08 -8.51 20.92
N PRO A 411 8.36 -9.70 20.37
CA PRO A 411 9.61 -10.41 20.65
C PRO A 411 10.79 -9.68 20.03
N ASP A 412 11.97 -9.82 20.65
CA ASP A 412 13.21 -9.32 20.07
C ASP A 412 13.48 -10.02 18.74
N VAL A 413 13.62 -9.21 17.68
CA VAL A 413 13.93 -9.70 16.34
C VAL A 413 15.43 -9.75 16.16
N ASP A 414 16.03 -10.91 16.43
CA ASP A 414 17.42 -11.19 16.08
C ASP A 414 17.53 -11.83 14.68
N ILE A 415 18.48 -11.35 13.88
CA ILE A 415 18.80 -11.87 12.55
C ILE A 415 19.93 -12.88 12.72
N ASN A 416 19.57 -14.16 12.81
CA ASN A 416 20.56 -15.22 12.92
C ASN A 416 21.10 -15.59 11.54
N LYS A 417 22.44 -15.64 11.40
CA LYS A 417 23.10 -16.09 10.16
C LYS A 417 22.70 -17.52 9.76
N ASN A 418 22.31 -18.36 10.71
CA ASN A 418 21.87 -19.74 10.44
C ASN A 418 20.52 -19.80 9.70
N ASP A 419 19.71 -18.74 9.75
CA ASP A 419 18.45 -18.65 9.01
C ASP A 419 18.65 -18.25 7.54
N ILE A 420 19.87 -17.90 7.14
CA ILE A 420 20.23 -17.54 5.77
C ILE A 420 20.62 -18.80 4.99
N THR A 421 19.94 -19.05 3.88
CA THR A 421 20.29 -20.13 2.93
C THR A 421 20.99 -19.57 1.71
N THR A 422 22.14 -20.14 1.36
CA THR A 422 22.85 -19.80 0.11
C THR A 422 22.72 -20.92 -0.90
N GLY A 423 22.54 -20.60 -2.17
CA GLY A 423 22.37 -21.59 -3.22
C GLY A 423 22.85 -21.13 -4.60
N TYR A 424 22.88 -22.08 -5.53
CA TYR A 424 23.16 -21.82 -6.94
C TYR A 424 22.01 -22.37 -7.79
N VAL A 425 21.49 -21.55 -8.70
CA VAL A 425 20.43 -21.93 -9.62
C VAL A 425 20.74 -21.43 -11.04
N PHE A 426 20.13 -22.04 -12.04
CA PHE A 426 20.30 -21.66 -13.43
C PHE A 426 18.99 -21.15 -14.01
N GLY A 427 19.05 -20.13 -14.85
CA GLY A 427 17.90 -19.57 -15.58
C GLY A 427 18.16 -19.57 -17.08
N ALA A 428 17.09 -19.52 -17.87
CA ALA A 428 17.17 -19.34 -19.30
C ALA A 428 16.09 -18.38 -19.82
N ASP A 429 16.48 -17.49 -20.72
CA ASP A 429 15.62 -16.47 -21.33
C ASP A 429 15.65 -16.60 -22.86
N ILE A 430 14.53 -16.30 -23.51
CA ILE A 430 14.39 -16.27 -24.96
C ILE A 430 13.69 -14.99 -25.40
N GLY A 431 14.14 -14.45 -26.53
CA GLY A 431 13.71 -13.17 -27.05
C GLY A 431 13.44 -13.22 -28.55
N LEU A 432 12.48 -12.41 -28.98
CA LEU A 432 12.15 -12.14 -30.38
C LEU A 432 11.99 -10.63 -30.59
N LEU A 433 12.47 -10.12 -31.71
CA LEU A 433 12.21 -8.75 -32.17
C LEU A 433 11.99 -8.73 -33.68
N TYR A 434 10.86 -8.20 -34.11
CA TYR A 434 10.51 -8.04 -35.52
C TYR A 434 10.51 -6.57 -35.93
N THR A 435 11.22 -6.25 -37.02
CA THR A 435 11.23 -4.93 -37.67
C THR A 435 10.67 -5.07 -39.09
N PRO A 436 9.43 -4.63 -39.35
CA PRO A 436 8.82 -4.79 -40.67
C PRO A 436 9.57 -4.00 -41.75
N ARG A 437 9.68 -4.58 -42.96
CA ARG A 437 10.41 -3.95 -44.08
C ARG A 437 9.82 -2.59 -44.48
N PHE A 438 8.50 -2.44 -44.38
CA PHE A 438 7.77 -1.22 -44.74
C PHE A 438 7.85 -0.12 -43.66
N MET A 439 8.29 -0.44 -42.43
CA MET A 439 8.49 0.51 -41.33
C MET A 439 9.78 0.17 -40.57
N LYS A 440 10.94 0.57 -41.12
CA LYS A 440 12.27 0.23 -40.57
C LYS A 440 12.55 0.79 -39.17
N ASN A 441 11.83 1.84 -38.80
CA ASN A 441 11.95 2.51 -37.50
C ASN A 441 10.96 1.97 -36.46
N PHE A 442 10.11 1.01 -36.83
CA PHE A 442 9.13 0.39 -35.96
C PHE A 442 9.58 -1.01 -35.55
N ASN A 443 9.47 -1.33 -34.26
CA ASN A 443 9.90 -2.62 -33.73
C ASN A 443 8.81 -3.23 -32.84
N LEU A 444 8.62 -4.54 -32.96
CA LEU A 444 7.78 -5.36 -32.11
C LEU A 444 8.65 -6.35 -31.36
N GLY A 445 8.61 -6.36 -30.05
CA GLY A 445 9.40 -7.23 -29.19
C GLY A 445 8.54 -8.18 -28.35
N LEU A 446 9.06 -9.37 -28.10
CA LEU A 446 8.50 -10.34 -27.16
C LEU A 446 9.67 -11.00 -26.42
N VAL A 447 9.54 -11.15 -25.11
CA VAL A 447 10.50 -11.86 -24.28
C VAL A 447 9.78 -12.83 -23.35
N VAL A 448 10.42 -13.98 -23.14
CA VAL A 448 10.06 -14.92 -22.10
C VAL A 448 11.31 -15.15 -21.24
N LYS A 449 11.24 -14.75 -19.97
CA LYS A 449 12.32 -14.95 -19.00
C LYS A 449 12.06 -16.16 -18.13
N ASN A 450 13.13 -16.77 -17.62
CA ASN A 450 13.09 -17.87 -16.66
C ASN A 450 12.20 -19.02 -17.14
N ILE A 451 12.38 -19.46 -18.39
CA ILE A 451 11.57 -20.51 -19.02
C ILE A 451 11.53 -21.81 -18.22
N ASN A 452 12.52 -22.01 -17.34
CA ASN A 452 12.71 -23.19 -16.51
C ASN A 452 12.27 -23.02 -15.04
N ASN A 453 11.68 -21.89 -14.64
CA ASN A 453 11.17 -21.61 -13.29
C ASN A 453 12.14 -22.01 -12.14
N PRO A 454 13.32 -21.37 -12.01
CA PRO A 454 14.30 -21.76 -10.99
C PRO A 454 13.76 -21.61 -9.57
N VAL A 455 14.03 -22.62 -8.73
CA VAL A 455 13.56 -22.68 -7.34
C VAL A 455 14.75 -22.46 -6.39
N ILE A 456 14.59 -21.51 -5.48
CA ILE A 456 15.58 -21.12 -4.48
C ILE A 456 15.08 -21.59 -3.12
N LYS A 457 15.86 -22.44 -2.46
CA LYS A 457 15.51 -23.00 -1.16
C LYS A 457 15.67 -21.98 -0.04
N THR A 458 14.86 -22.11 1.01
CA THR A 458 14.96 -21.36 2.26
C THR A 458 15.08 -22.32 3.45
N HIS A 459 15.61 -21.84 4.58
CA HIS A 459 15.84 -22.69 5.76
C HIS A 459 14.55 -22.96 6.56
N ASN A 460 13.79 -21.89 6.86
CA ASN A 460 12.64 -21.90 7.76
C ASN A 460 11.39 -21.24 7.14
N GLY A 461 11.33 -21.13 5.81
CA GLY A 461 10.25 -20.42 5.08
C GLY A 461 9.72 -21.20 3.87
N GLN A 462 8.91 -20.52 3.06
CA GLN A 462 8.53 -21.03 1.74
C GLN A 462 9.71 -20.91 0.78
N ASP A 463 9.84 -21.84 -0.17
CA ASP A 463 10.82 -21.72 -1.25
C ASP A 463 10.46 -20.55 -2.17
N PHE A 464 11.46 -19.80 -2.63
CA PHE A 464 11.24 -18.77 -3.65
C PHE A 464 11.29 -19.40 -5.04
N THR A 465 10.21 -19.32 -5.80
CA THR A 465 10.21 -19.77 -7.20
C THR A 465 10.24 -18.55 -8.11
N ILE A 466 11.28 -18.40 -8.93
CA ILE A 466 11.31 -17.35 -9.94
C ILE A 466 10.47 -17.82 -11.13
N HIS A 467 9.19 -17.46 -11.13
CA HIS A 467 8.28 -17.83 -12.21
C HIS A 467 8.67 -17.22 -13.55
N ARG A 468 8.23 -17.89 -14.62
CA ARG A 468 8.33 -17.42 -16.00
C ARG A 468 7.62 -16.09 -16.17
N GLN A 469 8.33 -15.11 -16.73
CA GLN A 469 7.80 -13.78 -17.00
C GLN A 469 7.66 -13.59 -18.52
N VAL A 470 6.53 -13.02 -18.98
CA VAL A 470 6.25 -12.81 -20.40
C VAL A 470 5.90 -11.35 -20.63
N ARG A 471 6.68 -10.66 -21.47
CA ARG A 471 6.49 -9.23 -21.77
C ARG A 471 6.56 -9.00 -23.27
N ALA A 472 5.65 -8.18 -23.77
CA ALA A 472 5.69 -7.68 -25.14
C ALA A 472 5.95 -6.18 -25.12
N GLY A 473 6.52 -5.67 -26.22
CA GLY A 473 6.84 -4.26 -26.34
C GLY A 473 6.82 -3.77 -27.77
N VAL A 474 6.68 -2.47 -27.93
CA VAL A 474 6.78 -1.77 -29.21
C VAL A 474 7.69 -0.57 -29.07
N SER A 475 8.41 -0.23 -30.14
CA SER A 475 9.14 1.03 -30.22
C SER A 475 9.06 1.66 -31.60
N TYR A 476 9.11 2.98 -31.63
CA TYR A 476 9.11 3.76 -32.87
C TYR A 476 10.12 4.92 -32.78
N GLU A 477 11.08 4.92 -33.69
CA GLU A 477 12.08 5.98 -33.81
C GLU A 477 11.64 7.04 -34.83
N MET A 478 11.32 8.23 -34.35
CA MET A 478 10.93 9.39 -35.13
C MET A 478 12.09 10.38 -35.23
N LEU A 479 12.39 10.82 -36.46
CA LEU A 479 13.38 11.89 -36.74
C LEU A 479 14.80 11.60 -36.20
N ASN A 480 15.15 10.34 -35.92
CA ASN A 480 16.44 9.85 -35.41
C ASN A 480 16.91 10.42 -34.06
N PHE A 481 16.13 11.31 -33.42
CA PHE A 481 16.42 11.84 -32.09
C PHE A 481 15.29 11.53 -31.11
N LEU A 482 14.08 11.21 -31.59
CA LEU A 482 12.91 11.00 -30.75
C LEU A 482 12.47 9.54 -30.82
N THR A 483 12.44 8.84 -29.70
CA THR A 483 12.00 7.44 -29.64
C THR A 483 10.81 7.30 -28.71
N PHE A 484 9.76 6.64 -29.19
CA PHE A 484 8.63 6.22 -28.37
C PHE A 484 8.77 4.73 -28.06
N ALA A 485 8.44 4.34 -26.83
CA ALA A 485 8.44 2.95 -26.41
C ALA A 485 7.24 2.66 -25.51
N PHE A 486 6.71 1.44 -25.61
CA PHE A 486 5.64 0.95 -24.76
C PHE A 486 5.80 -0.55 -24.56
N ASP A 487 5.72 -1.00 -23.31
CA ASP A 487 5.77 -2.41 -22.93
C ASP A 487 4.54 -2.78 -22.08
N ALA A 488 4.15 -4.05 -22.16
CA ALA A 488 3.12 -4.64 -21.33
C ALA A 488 3.51 -6.05 -20.89
N ASP A 489 3.39 -6.31 -19.59
CA ASP A 489 3.42 -7.66 -19.04
C ASP A 489 2.19 -8.42 -19.53
N ILE A 490 2.41 -9.47 -20.31
CA ILE A 490 1.33 -10.29 -20.89
C ILE A 490 0.73 -11.20 -19.82
N LEU A 491 1.58 -11.75 -18.95
CA LEU A 491 1.17 -12.54 -17.81
C LEU A 491 1.46 -11.76 -16.51
N PRO A 492 0.60 -11.85 -15.49
CA PRO A 492 0.93 -11.38 -14.15
C PRO A 492 2.19 -12.09 -13.63
N ASN A 493 3.04 -11.34 -12.95
CA ASN A 493 4.22 -11.83 -12.25
C ASN A 493 3.90 -11.90 -10.75
N ASP A 494 4.30 -12.98 -10.10
CA ASP A 494 4.17 -13.07 -8.64
C ASP A 494 5.22 -12.19 -7.96
N THR A 495 4.92 -11.71 -6.76
CA THR A 495 5.77 -10.77 -6.01
C THR A 495 6.25 -11.38 -4.68
N LEU A 496 7.08 -10.63 -3.94
CA LEU A 496 7.42 -10.96 -2.56
C LEU A 496 6.38 -10.47 -1.55
N SER A 497 5.41 -9.68 -2.00
CA SER A 497 4.40 -9.02 -1.19
C SER A 497 3.24 -9.96 -0.87
N LEU A 498 2.86 -10.05 0.41
CA LEU A 498 1.63 -10.76 0.79
C LEU A 498 0.37 -9.93 0.48
N SER A 499 0.43 -8.60 0.58
CA SER A 499 -0.72 -7.72 0.30
C SER A 499 -0.93 -7.48 -1.20
N SER A 500 0.13 -7.50 -1.99
CA SER A 500 0.11 -7.33 -3.44
C SER A 500 0.81 -8.50 -4.15
N PRO A 501 0.25 -9.73 -4.07
CA PRO A 501 0.93 -10.95 -4.50
C PRO A 501 1.18 -11.04 -6.01
N GLN A 502 0.51 -10.21 -6.81
CA GLN A 502 0.71 -10.15 -8.25
C GLN A 502 1.01 -8.73 -8.71
N SER A 503 1.86 -8.62 -9.72
CA SER A 503 2.16 -7.40 -10.47
C SER A 503 1.96 -7.62 -11.96
N GLN A 504 1.46 -6.61 -12.67
CA GLN A 504 1.38 -6.63 -14.12
C GLN A 504 1.50 -5.20 -14.64
N PHE A 505 2.69 -4.85 -15.13
CA PHE A 505 2.96 -3.49 -15.59
C PHE A 505 2.52 -3.28 -17.03
N LEU A 506 1.91 -2.12 -17.26
CA LEU A 506 1.83 -1.48 -18.57
C LEU A 506 2.50 -0.11 -18.48
N GLY A 507 3.32 0.24 -19.46
CA GLY A 507 4.06 1.48 -19.37
C GLY A 507 4.74 1.86 -20.66
N GLY A 508 5.03 3.15 -20.79
CA GLY A 508 5.67 3.69 -21.97
C GLY A 508 6.11 5.12 -21.78
N GLY A 509 6.83 5.63 -22.77
CA GLY A 509 7.40 6.96 -22.71
C GLY A 509 8.08 7.37 -23.99
N VAL A 510 8.72 8.53 -23.90
CA VAL A 510 9.44 9.19 -24.97
C VAL A 510 10.86 9.50 -24.51
N MET A 511 11.81 9.31 -25.41
CA MET A 511 13.23 9.61 -25.25
C MET A 511 13.66 10.60 -26.33
N ALA A 512 14.25 11.71 -25.94
CA ALA A 512 14.78 12.74 -26.83
C ALA A 512 16.32 12.77 -26.70
N ASN A 513 16.97 12.06 -27.62
CA ASN A 513 18.42 11.84 -27.63
C ASN A 513 19.14 12.93 -28.42
N PHE A 514 19.75 13.90 -27.72
CA PHE A 514 20.66 14.88 -28.30
C PHE A 514 22.11 14.47 -28.07
N LYS A 515 23.03 15.03 -28.86
CA LYS A 515 24.46 14.66 -28.88
C LYS A 515 25.13 14.60 -27.49
N PHE A 516 24.75 15.48 -26.56
CA PHE A 516 25.37 15.60 -25.24
C PHE A 516 24.39 15.38 -24.08
N ILE A 517 23.07 15.39 -24.36
CA ILE A 517 22.01 15.32 -23.36
C ILE A 517 20.92 14.42 -23.93
N ASP A 518 20.43 13.48 -23.15
CA ASP A 518 19.18 12.78 -23.43
C ASP A 518 18.15 13.10 -22.34
N LEU A 519 16.92 13.36 -22.75
CA LEU A 519 15.78 13.64 -21.88
C LEU A 519 14.70 12.58 -22.10
N ARG A 520 14.25 11.98 -21.00
CA ARG A 520 13.24 10.92 -21.00
C ARG A 520 12.10 11.27 -20.08
N LEU A 521 10.90 10.99 -20.54
CA LEU A 521 9.67 11.09 -19.77
C LEU A 521 8.79 9.89 -20.10
N GLY A 522 8.10 9.35 -19.10
CA GLY A 522 7.19 8.25 -19.28
C GLY A 522 6.23 8.09 -18.12
N ALA A 523 5.37 7.10 -18.25
CA ALA A 523 4.47 6.69 -17.20
C ALA A 523 4.25 5.19 -17.27
N MET A 524 3.98 4.59 -16.12
CA MET A 524 3.62 3.18 -16.01
C MET A 524 2.61 2.96 -14.90
N GLN A 525 1.88 1.86 -14.97
CA GLN A 525 0.91 1.47 -13.96
C GLN A 525 0.97 -0.04 -13.78
N ASP A 526 0.96 -0.48 -12.52
CA ASP A 526 0.66 -1.87 -12.20
C ASP A 526 -0.87 -2.04 -12.10
N ILE A 527 -1.45 -2.83 -12.99
CA ILE A 527 -2.90 -3.07 -13.02
C ILE A 527 -3.36 -4.22 -12.12
N ARG A 528 -2.43 -4.94 -11.51
CA ARG A 528 -2.71 -6.04 -10.58
C ARG A 528 -2.31 -5.72 -9.14
N SER A 529 -1.56 -4.65 -8.93
CA SER A 529 -1.15 -4.29 -7.57
C SER A 529 -2.31 -3.81 -6.71
N ASN A 530 -2.31 -4.29 -5.47
CA ASN A 530 -3.17 -3.80 -4.40
C ASN A 530 -2.47 -2.77 -3.51
N ALA A 531 -1.22 -2.40 -3.80
CA ALA A 531 -0.43 -1.52 -2.95
C ALA A 531 -0.80 -0.03 -3.12
N GLY A 532 -1.50 0.32 -4.20
CA GLY A 532 -2.08 1.63 -4.39
C GLY A 532 -1.08 2.68 -4.87
N GLU A 533 -0.01 2.29 -5.56
CA GLU A 533 0.96 3.20 -6.22
C GLU A 533 0.34 4.14 -7.26
N GLY A 534 -0.83 3.78 -7.79
CA GLY A 534 -1.51 4.54 -8.83
C GLY A 534 -0.69 4.61 -10.12
N LEU A 535 -0.82 5.72 -10.84
CA LEU A 535 0.02 6.02 -12.00
C LEU A 535 1.43 6.40 -11.50
N ILE A 536 2.45 5.73 -12.01
CA ILE A 536 3.85 6.05 -11.72
C ILE A 536 4.39 6.92 -12.84
N LEU A 537 4.79 8.15 -12.52
CA LEU A 537 5.50 9.01 -13.46
C LEU A 537 6.98 8.68 -13.43
N THR A 538 7.60 8.70 -14.62
CA THR A 538 9.03 8.44 -14.77
C THR A 538 9.70 9.57 -15.52
N GLY A 539 10.92 9.90 -15.09
CA GLY A 539 11.76 10.86 -15.79
C GLY A 539 13.21 10.45 -15.71
N GLY A 540 13.99 10.86 -16.70
CA GLY A 540 15.42 10.65 -16.65
C GLY A 540 16.19 11.61 -17.53
N ILE A 541 17.45 11.83 -17.15
CA ILE A 541 18.40 12.65 -17.87
C ILE A 541 19.72 11.90 -17.99
N ASN A 542 20.32 11.94 -19.17
CA ASN A 542 21.69 11.48 -19.39
C ASN A 542 22.55 12.67 -19.84
N LEU A 543 23.71 12.82 -19.22
CA LEU A 543 24.73 13.80 -19.55
C LEU A 543 25.97 13.08 -20.06
N LEU A 544 26.35 13.37 -21.31
CA LEU A 544 27.60 12.91 -21.94
C LEU A 544 27.76 11.37 -22.02
N GLY A 545 26.67 10.60 -21.88
CA GLY A 545 26.66 9.13 -21.93
C GLY A 545 27.07 8.45 -20.61
N PHE A 546 27.87 9.11 -19.77
CA PHE A 546 28.42 8.49 -18.56
C PHE A 546 27.62 8.77 -17.29
N LEU A 547 26.95 9.92 -17.17
CA LEU A 547 26.13 10.26 -15.99
C LEU A 547 24.66 10.27 -16.38
N ASP A 548 23.99 9.21 -16.00
CA ASP A 548 22.60 8.94 -16.30
C ASP A 548 21.82 8.79 -15.00
N VAL A 549 20.76 9.57 -14.82
CA VAL A 549 19.87 9.53 -13.66
C VAL A 549 18.44 9.31 -14.13
N ALA A 550 17.73 8.40 -13.47
CA ALA A 550 16.30 8.20 -13.65
C ALA A 550 15.59 8.15 -12.30
N VAL A 551 14.39 8.74 -12.24
CA VAL A 551 13.54 8.80 -11.06
C VAL A 551 12.13 8.35 -11.44
N GLN A 552 11.46 7.66 -10.53
CA GLN A 552 10.06 7.26 -10.66
C GLN A 552 9.31 7.62 -9.37
N TYR A 553 8.08 8.09 -9.51
CA TYR A 553 7.25 8.58 -8.41
C TYR A 553 5.78 8.18 -8.63
N GLY A 554 5.19 7.48 -7.66
CA GLY A 554 3.77 7.07 -7.69
C GLY A 554 2.82 8.22 -7.33
N LEU A 555 1.74 8.38 -8.10
CA LEU A 555 0.68 9.37 -7.86
C LEU A 555 -0.51 8.83 -7.07
N GLY A 556 -0.41 7.60 -6.55
CA GLY A 556 -1.45 6.96 -5.78
C GLY A 556 -1.46 7.39 -4.31
N GLN A 557 -1.38 6.42 -3.41
CA GLN A 557 -1.43 6.68 -1.97
C GLN A 557 -0.17 7.42 -1.50
N ASN A 558 -0.36 8.32 -0.55
CA ASN A 558 0.74 8.94 0.17
C ASN A 558 0.86 8.35 1.57
N ILE A 559 2.08 8.38 2.07
CA ILE A 559 2.47 7.92 3.40
C ILE A 559 2.92 9.15 4.15
N THR A 560 2.33 9.37 5.31
CA THR A 560 2.79 10.43 6.21
C THR A 560 3.82 9.83 7.16
N LEU A 561 5.07 10.27 7.04
CA LEU A 561 6.15 9.93 7.96
C LEU A 561 6.67 11.22 8.58
N TYR A 562 6.59 11.36 9.91
CA TYR A 562 7.05 12.55 10.64
C TYR A 562 6.55 13.86 10.00
N ASP A 563 5.24 13.98 9.81
CA ASP A 563 4.55 15.13 9.17
C ASP A 563 4.89 15.41 7.70
N THR A 564 5.67 14.53 7.06
CA THR A 564 6.01 14.64 5.63
C THR A 564 5.24 13.62 4.82
N ASN A 565 4.49 14.08 3.81
CA ASN A 565 3.81 13.20 2.86
C ASN A 565 4.78 12.77 1.76
N LEU A 566 5.03 11.48 1.68
CA LEU A 566 5.83 10.84 0.65
C LEU A 566 4.95 9.92 -0.20
N SER A 567 5.29 9.75 -1.47
CA SER A 567 4.65 8.73 -2.29
C SER A 567 4.93 7.35 -1.72
N ASN A 568 3.93 6.49 -1.80
CA ASN A 568 4.05 5.09 -1.47
C ASN A 568 4.89 4.27 -2.47
N TYR A 569 5.32 4.89 -3.58
CA TYR A 569 6.24 4.31 -4.55
C TYR A 569 7.30 5.33 -4.98
N MET A 570 8.56 5.00 -4.76
CA MET A 570 9.69 5.81 -5.25
C MET A 570 10.82 4.92 -5.74
N SER A 571 11.49 5.34 -6.81
CA SER A 571 12.64 4.64 -7.38
C SER A 571 13.65 5.64 -7.92
N VAL A 572 14.93 5.41 -7.65
CA VAL A 572 16.04 6.23 -8.14
C VAL A 572 17.11 5.31 -8.72
N ARG A 573 17.64 5.69 -9.88
CA ARG A 573 18.70 4.96 -10.57
C ARG A 573 19.76 5.91 -11.08
N VAL A 574 21.01 5.51 -10.95
CA VAL A 574 22.19 6.24 -11.43
C VAL A 574 23.08 5.28 -12.23
N GLY A 575 23.72 5.75 -13.28
CA GLY A 575 24.78 5.01 -13.97
C GLY A 575 25.08 5.60 -15.34
N GLY A 576 25.30 4.77 -16.36
CA GLY A 576 25.62 5.24 -17.69
C GLY A 576 25.68 4.12 -18.72
N GLN A 577 25.65 4.50 -20.00
CA GLN A 577 25.80 3.56 -21.11
C GLN A 577 26.59 4.16 -22.27
N PHE A 578 27.41 3.33 -22.90
CA PHE A 578 28.22 3.67 -24.06
C PHE A 578 27.97 2.68 -25.19
N SER A 579 28.05 3.17 -26.41
CA SER A 579 27.91 2.38 -27.63
C SER A 579 29.00 2.81 -28.62
N PHE A 580 29.71 1.84 -29.19
CA PHE A 580 30.88 2.02 -30.07
C PHE A 580 30.69 1.32 -31.41
#